data_AF-A0A330J6U9-F1
#
_entry.id   AF-A0A330J6U9-F1
#
_cell.length_a   1.000
_cell.length_b   1.000
_cell.length_c   1.000
_cell.angle_alpha   90.00
_cell.angle_beta   90.00
_cell.angle_gamma   90.00
#
_symmetry.space_group_name_H-M   'P 1'
#
loop_
_entity.id
_entity.type
_entity.pdbx_description
1 polymer ?
#
loop_
_entity_poly.entity_id
_entity_poly.type
_entity_poly.pdbx_seq_one_letter_code
_entity_poly.pdbx_strand_id
1 'polypeptide(L)'
;YLNVWIPAPKPKNATVMVWIYGGGFQTGTSSLPVYDGRFLARVERVIVVSMNYRVGALGFLALPGHLEAPGNMGLFDQQLALQWVQKNIAAFGGNPKSVTLFGESAGSVSVNLHLFSPKSHPFFTRVILQSGSSNAPWAVISLHEAKNRTLTLAKFLGCSRENETEIIKCLRNKDPQEILLNEVLVVPYDSLLSVNFGPIVDGDFLTDMPDTLLQLRQYKKTQILVGVNKDEGSAFLVYGAPGFSKDNSSIITRKEFQEGLKIFFPRVSDLGKESILFHYTDWLDDQRPEIYREAMDDVVGDYNIICPALEFTRKFSDLGNDAYFY
;
A
#
# COMPACT_ATOMS: atom_id res chain seq x y z
N TYR A 1 -0.19 0.25 19.12
CA TYR A 1 -0.76 -0.91 19.83
C TYR A 1 -0.81 -2.10 18.89
N LEU A 2 -0.88 -3.32 19.43
CA LEU A 2 -1.08 -4.55 18.67
C LEU A 2 -2.03 -5.50 19.42
N ASN A 3 -2.63 -6.41 18.67
CA ASN A 3 -3.55 -7.44 19.17
C ASN A 3 -2.90 -8.81 18.96
N VAL A 4 -3.19 -9.78 19.84
CA VAL A 4 -2.69 -11.17 19.74
C VAL A 4 -3.83 -12.14 19.99
N TRP A 5 -4.13 -13.00 19.02
CA TRP A 5 -5.07 -14.11 19.17
C TRP A 5 -4.30 -15.42 19.31
N ILE A 6 -4.53 -16.14 20.42
CA ILE A 6 -3.88 -17.42 20.70
C ILE A 6 -4.90 -18.57 20.67
N PRO A 7 -4.53 -19.74 20.12
CA PRO A 7 -5.34 -20.94 20.24
C PRO A 7 -5.49 -21.37 21.71
N ALA A 8 -6.65 -21.94 22.04
CA ALA A 8 -6.88 -22.69 23.28
C ALA A 8 -6.98 -24.20 22.99
N PRO A 9 -6.27 -25.08 23.75
CA PRO A 9 -5.27 -24.74 24.77
C PRO A 9 -4.00 -24.08 24.18
N LYS A 10 -3.23 -23.39 25.03
CA LYS A 10 -2.05 -22.62 24.61
C LYS A 10 -1.04 -23.51 23.85
N PRO A 11 -0.60 -23.12 22.64
CA PRO A 11 0.37 -23.89 21.88
C PRO A 11 1.78 -23.80 22.51
N LYS A 12 2.67 -24.70 22.09
CA LYS A 12 4.08 -24.68 22.54
C LYS A 12 5.02 -23.96 21.57
N ASN A 13 4.76 -24.04 20.27
CA ASN A 13 5.66 -23.52 19.23
C ASN A 13 4.91 -23.22 17.92
N ALA A 14 3.73 -22.58 18.02
CA ALA A 14 2.86 -22.33 16.86
C ALA A 14 3.49 -21.33 15.88
N THR A 15 3.22 -21.53 14.58
CA THR A 15 3.48 -20.52 13.55
C THR A 15 2.72 -19.23 13.89
N VAL A 16 3.37 -18.10 13.63
CA VAL A 16 2.81 -16.77 13.87
C VAL A 16 2.51 -16.11 12.53
N MET A 17 1.30 -15.60 12.36
CA MET A 17 0.91 -14.78 11.22
C MET A 17 0.71 -13.35 11.67
N VAL A 18 1.37 -12.40 11.00
CA VAL A 18 1.34 -10.98 11.37
C VAL A 18 0.65 -10.18 10.25
N TRP A 19 -0.53 -9.66 10.57
CA TRP A 19 -1.37 -8.86 9.68
C TRP A 19 -0.93 -7.40 9.64
N ILE A 20 -0.76 -6.87 8.44
CA ILE A 20 -0.59 -5.44 8.16
C ILE A 20 -1.76 -5.00 7.28
N TYR A 21 -2.60 -4.08 7.77
CA TYR A 21 -3.78 -3.63 7.03
C TYR A 21 -3.44 -2.70 5.87
N GLY A 22 -4.32 -2.67 4.85
CA GLY A 22 -4.32 -1.70 3.76
C GLY A 22 -5.05 -0.39 4.07
N GLY A 23 -5.35 0.39 3.04
CA GLY A 23 -5.97 1.73 3.17
C GLY A 23 -5.13 2.86 2.57
N GLY A 24 -4.36 2.58 1.53
CA GLY A 24 -3.59 3.57 0.77
C GLY A 24 -2.58 4.36 1.60
N PHE A 25 -2.11 3.81 2.73
CA PHE A 25 -1.29 4.51 3.73
C PHE A 25 -1.93 5.76 4.36
N GLN A 26 -3.18 6.09 4.04
CA GLN A 26 -3.90 7.26 4.59
C GLN A 26 -4.91 6.85 5.67
N THR A 27 -5.36 5.60 5.64
CA THR A 27 -6.42 5.09 6.51
C THR A 27 -6.10 3.66 6.98
N GLY A 28 -6.99 3.09 7.78
CA GLY A 28 -6.93 1.71 8.22
C GLY A 28 -6.74 1.55 9.73
N THR A 29 -7.13 0.40 10.25
CA THR A 29 -6.95 0.01 11.65
C THR A 29 -6.96 -1.51 11.77
N SER A 30 -6.20 -2.04 12.72
CA SER A 30 -6.18 -3.46 13.03
C SER A 30 -7.45 -3.96 13.73
N SER A 31 -8.37 -3.07 14.08
CA SER A 31 -9.58 -3.39 14.86
C SER A 31 -10.83 -3.63 14.00
N LEU A 32 -10.73 -3.66 12.66
CA LEU A 32 -11.89 -3.93 11.82
C LEU A 32 -12.40 -5.37 12.02
N PRO A 33 -13.72 -5.62 12.01
CA PRO A 33 -14.27 -6.96 12.18
C PRO A 33 -13.76 -7.99 11.16
N VAL A 34 -13.46 -7.56 9.94
CA VAL A 34 -12.89 -8.41 8.88
C VAL A 34 -11.47 -8.89 9.17
N TYR A 35 -10.76 -8.25 10.11
CA TYR A 35 -9.40 -8.62 10.51
C TYR A 35 -9.36 -9.40 11.84
N ASP A 36 -10.51 -9.89 12.31
CA ASP A 36 -10.58 -10.65 13.54
C ASP A 36 -9.89 -12.01 13.42
N GLY A 37 -8.69 -12.10 14.03
CA GLY A 37 -7.83 -13.28 13.96
C GLY A 37 -8.37 -14.52 14.67
N ARG A 38 -9.53 -14.47 15.33
CA ARG A 38 -10.07 -15.58 16.14
C ARG A 38 -10.25 -16.87 15.33
N PHE A 39 -10.71 -16.76 14.09
CA PHE A 39 -11.04 -17.94 13.27
C PHE A 39 -9.78 -18.65 12.80
N LEU A 40 -8.81 -17.92 12.28
CA LEU A 40 -7.50 -18.46 11.90
C LEU A 40 -6.81 -19.11 13.12
N ALA A 41 -6.79 -18.43 14.27
CA ALA A 41 -6.20 -19.01 15.49
C ALA A 41 -6.94 -20.26 15.97
N ARG A 42 -8.28 -20.30 15.82
CA ARG A 42 -9.10 -21.44 16.26
C ARG A 42 -8.95 -22.65 15.34
N VAL A 43 -8.98 -22.45 14.02
CA VAL A 43 -9.07 -23.51 13.02
C VAL A 43 -7.68 -24.02 12.67
N GLU A 44 -6.77 -23.13 12.25
CA GLU A 44 -5.42 -23.49 11.80
C GLU A 44 -4.40 -23.61 12.93
N ARG A 45 -4.82 -23.30 14.17
CA ARG A 45 -3.98 -23.39 15.38
C ARG A 45 -2.71 -22.52 15.31
N VAL A 46 -2.75 -21.45 14.52
CA VAL A 46 -1.70 -20.41 14.44
C VAL A 46 -1.91 -19.33 15.49
N ILE A 47 -0.88 -18.52 15.77
CA ILE A 47 -1.05 -17.26 16.49
C ILE A 47 -1.22 -16.15 15.46
N VAL A 48 -2.24 -15.30 15.61
CA VAL A 48 -2.43 -14.13 14.76
C VAL A 48 -2.06 -12.88 15.54
N VAL A 49 -1.27 -12.00 14.94
CA VAL A 49 -0.90 -10.69 15.47
C VAL A 49 -1.31 -9.63 14.46
N SER A 50 -1.80 -8.49 14.90
CA SER A 50 -2.08 -7.33 14.05
C SER A 50 -1.66 -6.05 14.76
N MET A 51 -1.13 -5.05 14.06
CA MET A 51 -0.73 -3.78 14.68
C MET A 51 -1.38 -2.57 14.02
N ASN A 52 -1.48 -1.48 14.79
CA ASN A 52 -1.69 -0.14 14.23
C ASN A 52 -0.34 0.50 13.93
N TYR A 53 -0.25 1.15 12.78
CA TYR A 53 0.86 2.00 12.37
C TYR A 53 0.33 3.38 11.97
N ARG A 54 1.15 4.43 12.13
CA ARG A 54 0.74 5.78 11.73
C ARG A 54 0.53 5.86 10.22
N VAL A 55 -0.49 6.61 9.81
CA VAL A 55 -0.92 6.83 8.41
C VAL A 55 -0.93 8.32 8.09
N GLY A 56 -1.10 8.68 6.82
CA GLY A 56 -1.11 10.06 6.34
C GLY A 56 0.20 10.80 6.60
N ALA A 57 0.15 12.12 6.72
CA ALA A 57 1.30 12.95 7.04
C ALA A 57 1.93 12.57 8.38
N LEU A 58 1.14 12.14 9.36
CA LEU A 58 1.64 11.73 10.68
C LEU A 58 2.52 10.47 10.63
N GLY A 59 2.34 9.62 9.60
CA GLY A 59 3.13 8.42 9.38
C GLY A 59 4.20 8.56 8.29
N PHE A 60 4.01 9.46 7.32
CA PHE A 60 4.78 9.43 6.07
C PHE A 60 5.23 10.80 5.56
N LEU A 61 5.02 11.88 6.31
CA LEU A 61 5.60 13.19 5.98
C LEU A 61 7.13 13.09 5.91
N ALA A 62 7.71 13.61 4.83
CA ALA A 62 9.12 13.48 4.54
C ALA A 62 9.76 14.79 4.10
N LEU A 63 10.84 15.15 4.80
CA LEU A 63 11.85 16.12 4.39
C LEU A 63 13.16 15.34 4.23
N PRO A 64 13.47 14.84 3.02
CA PRO A 64 14.64 13.99 2.79
C PRO A 64 15.94 14.60 3.33
N GLY A 65 16.67 13.83 4.13
CA GLY A 65 17.90 14.27 4.81
C GLY A 65 17.67 14.97 6.17
N HIS A 66 16.43 15.19 6.58
CA HIS A 66 16.10 15.84 7.86
C HIS A 66 15.62 14.83 8.91
N LEU A 67 16.38 14.69 10.02
CA LEU A 67 16.14 13.67 11.05
C LEU A 67 14.78 13.77 11.76
N GLU A 68 14.22 14.97 11.85
CA GLU A 68 12.94 15.22 12.53
C GLU A 68 11.69 14.79 11.71
N ALA A 69 11.85 14.58 10.40
CA ALA A 69 10.81 14.11 9.49
C ALA A 69 11.42 13.29 8.35
N PRO A 70 12.03 12.13 8.65
CA PRO A 70 12.83 11.38 7.68
C PRO A 70 11.98 10.65 6.62
N GLY A 71 10.66 10.58 6.81
CA GLY A 71 9.76 9.71 6.06
C GLY A 71 9.66 8.31 6.67
N ASN A 72 8.76 7.48 6.12
CA ASN A 72 8.58 6.07 6.46
C ASN A 72 8.28 5.76 7.94
N MET A 73 7.88 6.71 8.77
CA MET A 73 7.62 6.49 10.19
C MET A 73 6.55 5.40 10.44
N GLY A 74 5.54 5.30 9.58
CA GLY A 74 4.56 4.21 9.59
C GLY A 74 5.18 2.82 9.33
N LEU A 75 6.18 2.71 8.45
CA LEU A 75 6.91 1.46 8.23
C LEU A 75 7.82 1.11 9.42
N PHE A 76 8.39 2.12 10.08
CA PHE A 76 9.15 1.92 11.32
C PHE A 76 8.25 1.49 12.49
N ASP A 77 7.01 1.98 12.56
CA ASP A 77 6.02 1.48 13.53
C ASP A 77 5.73 -0.01 13.31
N GLN A 78 5.54 -0.42 12.05
CA GLN A 78 5.37 -1.83 11.67
C GLN A 78 6.60 -2.64 12.07
N GLN A 79 7.80 -2.18 11.72
CA GLN A 79 9.06 -2.85 12.07
C GLN A 79 9.23 -3.01 13.59
N LEU A 80 8.86 -2.00 14.39
CA LEU A 80 8.92 -2.06 15.84
C LEU A 80 7.93 -3.10 16.40
N ALA A 81 6.74 -3.23 15.81
CA ALA A 81 5.80 -4.30 16.15
C ALA A 81 6.38 -5.69 15.81
N LEU A 82 7.09 -5.84 14.69
CA LEU A 82 7.78 -7.09 14.35
C LEU A 82 8.90 -7.41 15.34
N GLN A 83 9.66 -6.41 15.78
CA GLN A 83 10.64 -6.57 16.86
C GLN A 83 9.98 -7.02 18.17
N TRP A 84 8.81 -6.47 18.49
CA TRP A 84 8.04 -6.90 19.65
C TRP A 84 7.62 -8.37 19.54
N VAL A 85 7.15 -8.81 18.37
CA VAL A 85 6.81 -10.23 18.12
C VAL A 85 8.03 -11.11 18.37
N GLN A 86 9.19 -10.77 17.80
CA GLN A 86 10.43 -11.54 17.98
C GLN A 86 10.83 -11.68 19.45
N LYS A 87 10.69 -10.61 20.24
CA LYS A 87 11.09 -10.59 21.66
C LYS A 87 10.09 -11.28 22.58
N ASN A 88 8.80 -11.30 22.23
CA ASN A 88 7.74 -11.64 23.19
C ASN A 88 6.86 -12.83 22.78
N ILE A 89 6.76 -13.20 21.50
CA ILE A 89 5.73 -14.15 21.05
C ILE A 89 5.91 -15.57 21.61
N ALA A 90 7.13 -15.93 22.00
CA ALA A 90 7.41 -17.17 22.72
C ALA A 90 6.62 -17.29 24.04
N ALA A 91 6.42 -16.18 24.75
CA ALA A 91 5.60 -16.14 25.96
C ALA A 91 4.13 -16.44 25.68
N PHE A 92 3.67 -16.26 24.44
CA PHE A 92 2.32 -16.59 23.97
C PHE A 92 2.21 -18.00 23.38
N GLY A 93 3.32 -18.75 23.30
CA GLY A 93 3.36 -20.09 22.70
C GLY A 93 3.67 -20.09 21.20
N GLY A 94 4.09 -18.94 20.65
CA GLY A 94 4.47 -18.79 19.25
C GLY A 94 5.96 -19.03 19.00
N ASN A 95 6.28 -19.41 17.78
CA ASN A 95 7.64 -19.61 17.32
C ASN A 95 8.17 -18.34 16.63
N PRO A 96 9.11 -17.57 17.23
CA PRO A 96 9.67 -16.38 16.58
C PRO A 96 10.47 -16.70 15.30
N LYS A 97 10.85 -17.97 15.07
CA LYS A 97 11.53 -18.44 13.86
C LYS A 97 10.56 -18.85 12.73
N SER A 98 9.26 -18.86 13.00
CA SER A 98 8.21 -19.18 12.02
C SER A 98 7.15 -18.09 12.03
N VAL A 99 7.51 -16.95 11.44
CA VAL A 99 6.66 -15.76 11.35
C VAL A 99 6.36 -15.49 9.87
N THR A 100 5.08 -15.44 9.50
CA THR A 100 4.64 -15.07 8.15
C THR A 100 3.98 -13.71 8.20
N LEU A 101 4.50 -12.75 7.43
CA LEU A 101 3.81 -11.46 7.26
C LEU A 101 2.75 -11.61 6.17
N PHE A 102 1.60 -11.00 6.37
CA PHE A 102 0.55 -10.97 5.36
C PHE A 102 -0.22 -9.65 5.44
N GLY A 103 -0.67 -9.15 4.30
CA GLY A 103 -1.32 -7.85 4.21
C GLY A 103 -2.01 -7.69 2.88
N GLU A 104 -2.96 -6.76 2.84
CA GLU A 104 -3.76 -6.44 1.66
C GLU A 104 -3.54 -4.99 1.23
N SER A 105 -3.57 -4.72 -0.09
CA SER A 105 -3.37 -3.39 -0.67
C SER A 105 -2.10 -2.70 -0.11
N ALA A 106 -2.20 -1.53 0.52
CA ALA A 106 -1.07 -0.85 1.12
C ALA A 106 -0.36 -1.69 2.21
N GLY A 107 -1.08 -2.59 2.88
CA GLY A 107 -0.51 -3.57 3.79
C GLY A 107 0.34 -4.61 3.06
N SER A 108 -0.13 -5.06 1.89
CA SER A 108 0.66 -5.93 1.00
C SER A 108 1.92 -5.23 0.51
N VAL A 109 1.81 -3.97 0.09
CA VAL A 109 2.97 -3.12 -0.24
C VAL A 109 3.94 -3.04 0.93
N SER A 110 3.46 -2.78 2.15
CA SER A 110 4.26 -2.79 3.37
C SER A 110 5.00 -4.11 3.58
N VAL A 111 4.30 -5.24 3.46
CA VAL A 111 4.89 -6.59 3.56
C VAL A 111 6.00 -6.77 2.51
N ASN A 112 5.75 -6.32 1.28
CA ASN A 112 6.72 -6.37 0.20
C ASN A 112 7.93 -5.46 0.49
N LEU A 113 7.74 -4.27 1.06
CA LEU A 113 8.83 -3.35 1.44
C LEU A 113 9.67 -3.89 2.61
N HIS A 114 9.08 -4.62 3.55
CA HIS A 114 9.84 -5.34 4.59
C HIS A 114 10.74 -6.44 3.99
N LEU A 115 10.40 -7.00 2.83
CA LEU A 115 11.27 -7.92 2.08
C LEU A 115 12.55 -7.23 1.59
N PHE A 116 12.46 -5.96 1.23
CA PHE A 116 13.57 -5.16 0.73
C PHE A 116 14.39 -4.52 1.85
N SER A 117 13.77 -4.15 2.97
CA SER A 117 14.45 -3.49 4.09
C SER A 117 15.39 -4.43 4.86
N PRO A 118 16.73 -4.25 4.83
CA PRO A 118 17.67 -5.14 5.52
C PRO A 118 17.43 -5.20 7.03
N LYS A 119 17.01 -4.07 7.62
CA LYS A 119 16.66 -3.97 9.05
C LYS A 119 15.46 -4.83 9.45
N SER A 120 14.62 -5.22 8.49
CA SER A 120 13.43 -6.05 8.73
C SER A 120 13.70 -7.55 8.55
N HIS A 121 14.77 -7.95 7.84
CA HIS A 121 15.04 -9.33 7.44
C HIS A 121 15.05 -10.36 8.59
N PRO A 122 15.56 -10.04 9.80
CA PRO A 122 15.57 -11.01 10.91
C PRO A 122 14.21 -11.25 11.54
N PHE A 123 13.20 -10.42 11.26
CA PHE A 123 11.96 -10.41 12.04
C PHE A 123 10.82 -11.26 11.48
N PHE A 124 11.00 -11.85 10.30
CA PHE A 124 10.04 -12.73 9.69
C PHE A 124 10.70 -13.82 8.84
N THR A 125 9.91 -14.83 8.51
CA THR A 125 10.32 -16.01 7.73
C THR A 125 9.82 -15.91 6.30
N ARG A 126 8.51 -15.72 6.07
CA ARG A 126 7.84 -15.73 4.74
C ARG A 126 6.86 -14.58 4.61
N VAL A 127 6.37 -14.33 3.39
CA VAL A 127 5.41 -13.24 3.12
C VAL A 127 4.24 -13.68 2.25
N ILE A 128 3.09 -13.07 2.48
CA ILE A 128 1.88 -13.19 1.66
C ILE A 128 1.47 -11.78 1.21
N LEU A 129 1.27 -11.60 -0.09
CA LEU A 129 0.93 -10.35 -0.75
C LEU A 129 -0.47 -10.45 -1.35
N GLN A 130 -1.42 -9.67 -0.87
CA GLN A 130 -2.80 -9.70 -1.35
C GLN A 130 -3.11 -8.35 -2.01
N SER A 131 -3.42 -8.35 -3.31
CA SER A 131 -3.88 -7.15 -4.02
C SER A 131 -2.94 -5.93 -3.88
N GLY A 132 -1.62 -6.14 -3.93
CA GLY A 132 -0.65 -5.04 -3.89
C GLY A 132 0.80 -5.50 -3.89
N SER A 133 1.68 -4.72 -4.49
CA SER A 133 3.12 -4.98 -4.57
C SER A 133 3.91 -3.67 -4.60
N SER A 134 5.18 -3.70 -4.22
CA SER A 134 6.00 -2.49 -4.07
C SER A 134 6.33 -1.76 -5.36
N ASN A 135 6.13 -2.39 -6.52
CA ASN A 135 6.26 -1.78 -7.86
C ASN A 135 4.93 -1.19 -8.37
N ALA A 136 3.85 -1.23 -7.58
CA ALA A 136 2.62 -0.55 -7.95
C ALA A 136 2.84 0.96 -8.07
N PRO A 137 2.17 1.66 -9.01
CA PRO A 137 2.42 3.07 -9.33
C PRO A 137 2.13 4.02 -8.16
N TRP A 138 1.33 3.59 -7.19
CA TRP A 138 0.95 4.33 -5.98
C TRP A 138 1.76 3.94 -4.73
N ALA A 139 2.66 2.95 -4.82
CA ALA A 139 3.33 2.34 -3.67
C ALA A 139 4.47 3.18 -3.06
N VAL A 140 5.29 3.83 -3.89
CA VAL A 140 6.49 4.57 -3.47
C VAL A 140 6.54 5.95 -4.15
N ILE A 141 6.70 7.00 -3.35
CA ILE A 141 6.76 8.39 -3.81
C ILE A 141 8.23 8.81 -3.97
N SER A 142 8.53 9.60 -5.01
CA SER A 142 9.88 10.15 -5.20
C SER A 142 10.20 11.20 -4.13
N LEU A 143 11.48 11.32 -3.76
CA LEU A 143 11.92 12.27 -2.72
C LEU A 143 11.56 13.72 -3.05
N HIS A 144 11.66 14.09 -4.34
CA HIS A 144 11.29 15.42 -4.80
C HIS A 144 9.80 15.71 -4.57
N GLU A 145 8.93 14.78 -4.95
CA GLU A 145 7.48 14.91 -4.80
C GLU A 145 7.08 14.90 -3.31
N ALA A 146 7.66 14.02 -2.50
CA ALA A 146 7.39 13.95 -1.06
C ALA A 146 7.77 15.26 -0.34
N LYS A 147 8.92 15.85 -0.70
CA LYS A 147 9.32 17.17 -0.19
C LYS A 147 8.32 18.24 -0.63
N ASN A 148 7.93 18.26 -1.91
CA ASN A 148 7.00 19.25 -2.44
C ASN A 148 5.62 19.19 -1.74
N ARG A 149 5.09 17.98 -1.50
CA ARG A 149 3.84 17.77 -0.76
C ARG A 149 3.94 18.24 0.69
N THR A 150 5.06 17.97 1.35
CA THR A 150 5.33 18.45 2.72
C THR A 150 5.36 19.98 2.80
N LEU A 151 6.05 20.64 1.86
CA LEU A 151 6.09 22.11 1.80
C LEU A 151 4.72 22.71 1.46
N THR A 152 3.96 22.04 0.59
CA THR A 152 2.59 22.45 0.27
C THR A 152 1.66 22.34 1.47
N LEU A 153 1.71 21.23 2.22
CA LEU A 153 0.97 21.09 3.48
C LEU A 153 1.35 22.20 4.48
N ALA A 154 2.64 22.48 4.63
CA ALA A 154 3.12 23.56 5.47
C ALA A 154 2.55 24.92 5.04
N LYS A 155 2.44 25.18 3.73
CA LYS A 155 1.82 26.40 3.21
C LYS A 155 0.35 26.52 3.60
N PHE A 156 -0.43 25.47 3.40
CA PHE A 156 -1.86 25.48 3.74
C PHE A 156 -2.12 25.65 5.24
N LEU A 157 -1.21 25.17 6.09
CA LEU A 157 -1.31 25.29 7.54
C LEU A 157 -0.69 26.58 8.13
N GLY A 158 -0.17 27.48 7.30
CA GLY A 158 0.54 28.69 7.76
C GLY A 158 1.90 28.40 8.43
N CYS A 159 2.49 27.25 8.12
CA CYS A 159 3.76 26.75 8.64
C CYS A 159 4.93 26.89 7.67
N SER A 160 4.80 27.64 6.56
CA SER A 160 5.95 27.97 5.70
C SER A 160 6.99 28.81 6.46
N ARG A 161 8.23 28.33 6.53
CA ARG A 161 9.39 28.98 7.15
C ARG A 161 10.61 28.78 6.25
N GLU A 162 11.66 29.57 6.45
CA GLU A 162 12.92 29.40 5.71
C GLU A 162 13.68 28.15 6.15
N ASN A 163 13.63 27.83 7.45
CA ASN A 163 14.28 26.68 8.04
C ASN A 163 13.31 25.48 8.14
N GLU A 164 13.68 24.34 7.57
CA GLU A 164 12.92 23.08 7.62
C GLU A 164 12.63 22.61 9.05
N THR A 165 13.55 22.81 10.01
CA THR A 165 13.31 22.47 11.41
C THR A 165 12.16 23.31 12.00
N GLU A 166 12.04 24.58 11.61
CA GLU A 166 10.95 25.45 12.07
C GLU A 166 9.61 25.08 11.42
N ILE A 167 9.63 24.64 10.15
CA ILE A 167 8.44 24.08 9.49
C ILE A 167 7.91 22.91 10.31
N ILE A 168 8.76 21.94 10.64
CA ILE A 168 8.36 20.75 11.43
C ILE A 168 7.87 21.17 12.81
N LYS A 169 8.56 22.08 13.49
CA LYS A 169 8.15 22.58 14.81
C LYS A 169 6.77 23.23 14.76
N CYS A 170 6.47 24.00 13.71
CA CYS A 170 5.15 24.58 13.49
C CYS A 170 4.09 23.49 13.27
N LEU A 171 4.36 22.53 12.38
CA LEU A 171 3.44 21.43 12.09
C LEU A 171 3.13 20.57 13.33
N ARG A 172 4.11 20.34 14.21
CA ARG A 172 3.90 19.60 15.47
C ARG A 172 2.98 20.30 16.46
N ASN A 173 2.83 21.62 16.36
CA ASN A 173 1.93 22.40 17.20
C ASN A 173 0.51 22.48 16.63
N LYS A 174 0.26 21.90 15.46
CA LYS A 174 -1.06 21.89 14.83
C LYS A 174 -1.95 20.81 15.42
N ASP A 175 -3.24 21.09 15.48
CA ASP A 175 -4.23 20.07 15.79
C ASP A 175 -4.19 18.98 14.69
N PRO A 176 -4.25 17.68 15.04
CA PRO A 176 -4.25 16.61 14.05
C PRO A 176 -5.36 16.75 13.00
N GLN A 177 -6.54 17.26 13.36
CA GLN A 177 -7.61 17.48 12.39
C GLN A 177 -7.27 18.58 11.38
N GLU A 178 -6.57 19.64 11.80
CA GLU A 178 -6.10 20.65 10.83
C GLU A 178 -5.18 20.02 9.79
N ILE A 179 -4.27 19.14 10.21
CA ILE A 179 -3.36 18.42 9.30
C ILE A 179 -4.18 17.57 8.31
N LEU A 180 -5.05 16.70 8.83
CA LEU A 180 -5.85 15.77 8.02
C LEU A 180 -6.73 16.48 6.99
N LEU A 181 -7.38 17.58 7.36
CA LEU A 181 -8.22 18.37 6.47
C LEU A 181 -7.45 18.99 5.29
N ASN A 182 -6.13 19.17 5.42
CA ASN A 182 -5.29 19.78 4.39
C ASN A 182 -4.46 18.75 3.60
N GLU A 183 -4.47 17.46 3.98
CA GLU A 183 -3.70 16.42 3.26
C GLU A 183 -4.16 16.24 1.82
N VAL A 184 -5.46 16.41 1.53
CA VAL A 184 -6.01 16.27 0.17
C VAL A 184 -5.53 17.38 -0.79
N LEU A 185 -5.08 18.52 -0.25
CA LEU A 185 -4.70 19.70 -1.03
C LEU A 185 -3.23 19.68 -1.48
N VAL A 186 -2.45 18.67 -1.08
CA VAL A 186 -1.01 18.61 -1.35
C VAL A 186 -0.68 18.19 -2.78
N VAL A 187 -1.67 17.70 -3.51
CA VAL A 187 -1.57 17.35 -4.93
C VAL A 187 -2.47 18.30 -5.75
N PRO A 188 -2.04 18.76 -6.93
CA PRO A 188 -2.77 19.78 -7.70
C PRO A 188 -3.88 19.21 -8.60
N TYR A 189 -4.18 17.91 -8.51
CA TYR A 189 -5.15 17.22 -9.36
C TYR A 189 -5.97 16.23 -8.54
N ASP A 190 -7.21 16.02 -8.96
CA ASP A 190 -8.05 14.94 -8.45
C ASP A 190 -7.53 13.61 -9.01
N SER A 191 -7.15 12.70 -8.13
CA SER A 191 -6.83 11.32 -8.50
C SER A 191 -7.32 10.39 -7.40
N LEU A 192 -8.22 9.48 -7.77
CA LEU A 192 -8.96 8.63 -6.85
C LEU A 192 -8.10 7.57 -6.15
N LEU A 193 -6.91 7.30 -6.70
CA LEU A 193 -5.94 6.32 -6.18
C LEU A 193 -4.63 6.96 -5.73
N SER A 194 -4.57 8.30 -5.65
CA SER A 194 -3.36 8.99 -5.20
C SER A 194 -3.12 8.76 -3.71
N VAL A 195 -1.94 8.24 -3.39
CA VAL A 195 -1.39 8.22 -2.03
C VAL A 195 -0.66 9.54 -1.80
N ASN A 196 -1.22 10.42 -0.98
CA ASN A 196 -0.66 11.75 -0.72
C ASN A 196 0.62 11.68 0.12
N PHE A 197 0.59 10.93 1.22
CA PHE A 197 1.75 10.67 2.07
C PHE A 197 1.96 9.16 2.21
N GLY A 198 3.04 8.64 1.66
CA GLY A 198 3.33 7.21 1.63
C GLY A 198 4.82 6.91 1.66
N PRO A 199 5.20 5.65 1.44
CA PRO A 199 6.60 5.23 1.45
C PRO A 199 7.50 6.03 0.50
N ILE A 200 8.74 6.26 0.90
CA ILE A 200 9.80 6.91 0.12
C ILE A 200 11.12 6.14 0.19
N VAL A 201 12.06 6.43 -0.70
CA VAL A 201 13.46 5.97 -0.64
C VAL A 201 14.24 6.87 0.33
N ASP A 202 14.13 6.60 1.63
CA ASP A 202 14.74 7.42 2.69
C ASP A 202 16.24 7.17 2.90
N GLY A 203 16.81 6.13 2.26
CA GLY A 203 18.21 5.73 2.48
C GLY A 203 18.43 4.98 3.79
N ASP A 204 17.36 4.70 4.55
CA ASP A 204 17.41 3.98 5.83
C ASP A 204 16.52 2.73 5.79
N PHE A 205 15.19 2.90 5.82
CA PHE A 205 14.29 1.76 5.67
C PHE A 205 14.41 1.15 4.27
N LEU A 206 14.45 2.02 3.26
CA LEU A 206 14.51 1.68 1.85
C LEU A 206 15.68 2.43 1.20
N THR A 207 16.70 1.68 0.77
CA THR A 207 17.96 2.25 0.28
C THR A 207 17.94 2.62 -1.21
N ASP A 208 17.02 2.06 -1.99
CA ASP A 208 16.80 2.38 -3.41
C ASP A 208 15.36 2.00 -3.79
N MET A 209 14.92 2.31 -5.01
CA MET A 209 13.63 1.89 -5.52
C MET A 209 13.49 0.36 -5.50
N PRO A 210 12.30 -0.20 -5.19
CA PRO A 210 12.11 -1.65 -5.08
C PRO A 210 12.51 -2.44 -6.34
N ASP A 211 12.26 -1.89 -7.53
CA ASP A 211 12.69 -2.51 -8.80
C ASP A 211 14.21 -2.63 -8.89
N THR A 212 14.95 -1.59 -8.48
CA THR A 212 16.42 -1.60 -8.45
C THR A 212 16.92 -2.65 -7.44
N LEU A 213 16.35 -2.66 -6.23
CA LEU A 213 16.74 -3.63 -5.19
C LEU A 213 16.47 -5.07 -5.62
N LEU A 214 15.37 -5.32 -6.33
CA LEU A 214 15.05 -6.64 -6.88
C LEU A 214 16.08 -7.06 -7.94
N GLN A 215 16.41 -6.18 -8.90
CA GLN A 215 17.42 -6.43 -9.94
C GLN A 215 18.81 -6.69 -9.35
N LEU A 216 19.20 -5.93 -8.33
CA LEU A 216 20.47 -6.09 -7.62
C LEU A 216 20.48 -7.27 -6.63
N ARG A 217 19.38 -8.01 -6.52
CA ARG A 217 19.20 -9.13 -5.58
C ARG A 217 19.37 -8.73 -4.11
N GLN A 218 19.03 -7.49 -3.79
CA GLN A 218 19.09 -6.90 -2.45
C GLN A 218 17.73 -7.01 -1.75
N TYR A 219 17.32 -8.23 -1.45
CA TYR A 219 16.10 -8.55 -0.75
C TYR A 219 16.28 -9.82 0.09
N LYS A 220 15.36 -10.07 1.04
CA LYS A 220 15.33 -11.33 1.78
C LYS A 220 14.88 -12.47 0.87
N LYS A 221 15.75 -13.43 0.59
CA LYS A 221 15.39 -14.67 -0.11
C LYS A 221 14.49 -15.53 0.78
N THR A 222 13.25 -15.73 0.35
CA THR A 222 12.26 -16.58 1.02
C THR A 222 11.11 -16.90 0.07
N GLN A 223 10.17 -17.72 0.52
CA GLN A 223 8.96 -18.06 -0.23
C GLN A 223 7.92 -16.94 -0.11
N ILE A 224 7.25 -16.69 -1.23
CA ILE A 224 6.16 -15.71 -1.32
C ILE A 224 4.88 -16.39 -1.82
N LEU A 225 3.74 -15.90 -1.34
CA LEU A 225 2.43 -16.21 -1.90
C LEU A 225 1.77 -14.89 -2.26
N VAL A 226 1.40 -14.71 -3.52
CA VAL A 226 0.89 -13.45 -4.09
C VAL A 226 -0.45 -13.72 -4.72
N GLY A 227 -1.36 -12.76 -4.75
CA GLY A 227 -2.57 -12.90 -5.54
C GLY A 227 -3.38 -11.63 -5.60
N VAL A 228 -4.38 -11.67 -6.47
CA VAL A 228 -5.25 -10.53 -6.79
C VAL A 228 -6.69 -10.99 -6.93
N ASN A 229 -7.62 -10.07 -6.77
CA ASN A 229 -9.02 -10.32 -7.06
C ASN A 229 -9.30 -10.12 -8.55
N LYS A 230 -10.46 -10.62 -8.99
CA LYS A 230 -10.87 -10.50 -10.40
C LYS A 230 -11.15 -9.04 -10.80
N ASP A 231 -11.90 -8.32 -9.97
CA ASP A 231 -12.49 -7.01 -10.30
C ASP A 231 -11.88 -5.91 -9.38
N GLU A 232 -10.55 -5.75 -9.42
CA GLU A 232 -9.78 -4.85 -8.51
C GLU A 232 -10.10 -3.37 -8.70
N GLY A 233 -10.48 -2.93 -9.91
CA GLY A 233 -10.71 -1.52 -10.21
C GLY A 233 -12.06 -1.02 -9.71
N SER A 234 -13.06 -1.90 -9.68
CA SER A 234 -14.47 -1.62 -9.44
C SER A 234 -14.73 -0.76 -8.20
N ALA A 235 -14.03 -1.06 -7.10
CA ALA A 235 -14.17 -0.37 -5.83
C ALA A 235 -13.82 1.12 -5.92
N PHE A 236 -12.90 1.52 -6.80
CA PHE A 236 -12.42 2.89 -6.91
C PHE A 236 -13.30 3.76 -7.82
N LEU A 237 -14.02 3.14 -8.75
CA LEU A 237 -14.79 3.87 -9.76
C LEU A 237 -15.92 4.71 -9.13
N VAL A 238 -16.59 4.16 -8.12
CA VAL A 238 -17.72 4.83 -7.42
C VAL A 238 -17.31 6.03 -6.56
N TYR A 239 -16.02 6.32 -6.41
CA TYR A 239 -15.52 7.46 -5.62
C TYR A 239 -15.36 8.75 -6.43
N GLY A 240 -15.64 8.73 -7.73
CA GLY A 240 -15.65 9.95 -8.54
C GLY A 240 -15.58 9.76 -10.06
N ALA A 241 -15.51 8.53 -10.57
CA ALA A 241 -15.55 8.31 -12.01
C ALA A 241 -16.95 8.65 -12.56
N PRO A 242 -17.07 9.41 -13.67
CA PRO A 242 -18.35 9.82 -14.22
C PRO A 242 -19.21 8.61 -14.60
N GLY A 243 -20.50 8.66 -14.23
CA GLY A 243 -21.47 7.60 -14.56
C GLY A 243 -21.48 6.41 -13.60
N PHE A 244 -20.51 6.30 -12.69
CA PHE A 244 -20.46 5.20 -11.71
C PHE A 244 -21.26 5.52 -10.44
N SER A 245 -22.06 4.55 -10.02
CA SER A 245 -22.77 4.58 -8.75
C SER A 245 -23.02 3.16 -8.24
N LYS A 246 -22.93 3.00 -6.92
CA LYS A 246 -23.30 1.74 -6.25
C LYS A 246 -24.80 1.42 -6.33
N ASP A 247 -25.63 2.41 -6.69
CA ASP A 247 -27.10 2.31 -6.66
C ASP A 247 -27.72 2.10 -8.06
N ASN A 248 -26.89 1.91 -9.10
CA ASN A 248 -27.34 1.60 -10.45
C ASN A 248 -26.37 0.62 -11.14
N SER A 249 -26.66 0.26 -12.40
CA SER A 249 -25.83 -0.67 -13.19
C SER A 249 -24.52 -0.08 -13.71
N SER A 250 -24.28 1.22 -13.50
CA SER A 250 -23.11 2.00 -13.95
C SER A 250 -22.79 1.78 -15.43
N ILE A 251 -23.82 1.74 -16.28
CA ILE A 251 -23.63 1.70 -17.73
C ILE A 251 -23.15 3.07 -18.18
N ILE A 252 -21.92 3.13 -18.70
CA ILE A 252 -21.27 4.37 -19.12
C ILE A 252 -21.09 4.43 -20.63
N THR A 253 -21.07 5.65 -21.15
CA THR A 253 -20.75 5.95 -22.54
C THR A 253 -19.23 5.99 -22.77
N ARG A 254 -18.80 5.89 -24.05
CA ARG A 254 -17.41 6.13 -24.46
C ARG A 254 -16.86 7.47 -23.95
N LYS A 255 -17.69 8.52 -23.93
CA LYS A 255 -17.30 9.84 -23.45
C LYS A 255 -17.00 9.81 -21.94
N GLU A 256 -17.87 9.18 -21.14
CA GLU A 256 -17.65 9.03 -19.70
C GLU A 256 -16.42 8.18 -19.41
N PHE A 257 -16.15 7.14 -20.21
CA PHE A 257 -14.92 6.37 -20.14
C PHE A 257 -13.68 7.26 -20.37
N GLN A 258 -13.66 8.07 -21.45
CA GLN A 258 -12.56 8.99 -21.72
C GLN A 258 -12.38 10.06 -20.62
N GLU A 259 -13.46 10.57 -20.04
CA GLU A 259 -13.37 11.48 -18.88
C GLU A 259 -12.83 10.76 -17.64
N GLY A 260 -13.24 9.51 -17.39
CA GLY A 260 -12.67 8.69 -16.32
C GLY A 260 -11.16 8.45 -16.50
N LEU A 261 -10.68 8.24 -17.73
CA LEU A 261 -9.24 8.16 -18.01
C LEU A 261 -8.50 9.45 -17.61
N LYS A 262 -9.13 10.63 -17.74
CA LYS A 262 -8.51 11.89 -17.29
C LYS A 262 -8.39 11.98 -15.78
N ILE A 263 -9.34 11.42 -15.03
CA ILE A 263 -9.33 11.38 -13.56
C ILE A 263 -8.28 10.39 -13.02
N PHE A 264 -8.21 9.19 -13.59
CA PHE A 264 -7.24 8.19 -13.14
C PHE A 264 -5.82 8.46 -13.65
N PHE A 265 -5.69 9.10 -14.81
CA PHE A 265 -4.40 9.37 -15.46
C PHE A 265 -4.17 10.86 -15.77
N PRO A 266 -4.23 11.76 -14.77
CA PRO A 266 -4.19 13.22 -14.98
C PRO A 266 -2.85 13.70 -15.54
N ARG A 267 -1.78 12.94 -15.31
CA ARG A 267 -0.40 13.27 -15.76
C ARG A 267 0.00 12.58 -17.08
N VAL A 268 -0.87 11.75 -17.66
CA VAL A 268 -0.59 11.04 -18.91
C VAL A 268 -0.96 11.92 -20.10
N SER A 269 -0.14 11.90 -21.16
CA SER A 269 -0.42 12.65 -22.39
C SER A 269 -1.69 12.14 -23.09
N ASP A 270 -2.27 12.95 -23.97
CA ASP A 270 -3.49 12.55 -24.70
C ASP A 270 -3.24 11.31 -25.59
N LEU A 271 -2.06 11.23 -26.22
CA LEU A 271 -1.64 10.02 -26.95
C LEU A 271 -1.59 8.79 -26.03
N GLY A 272 -1.11 8.95 -24.80
CA GLY A 272 -1.11 7.87 -23.81
C GLY A 272 -2.53 7.43 -23.43
N LYS A 273 -3.45 8.38 -23.21
CA LYS A 273 -4.86 8.05 -22.92
C LYS A 273 -5.55 7.37 -24.10
N GLU A 274 -5.30 7.81 -25.33
CA GLU A 274 -5.80 7.15 -26.55
C GLU A 274 -5.22 5.73 -26.70
N SER A 275 -3.96 5.50 -26.32
CA SER A 275 -3.40 4.15 -26.33
C SER A 275 -4.09 3.22 -25.33
N ILE A 276 -4.49 3.72 -24.16
CA ILE A 276 -5.26 2.96 -23.16
C ILE A 276 -6.65 2.65 -23.73
N LEU A 277 -7.37 3.66 -24.23
CA LEU A 277 -8.67 3.46 -24.87
C LEU A 277 -8.59 2.41 -25.99
N PHE A 278 -7.57 2.50 -26.84
CA PHE A 278 -7.40 1.57 -27.95
C PHE A 278 -7.18 0.13 -27.50
N HIS A 279 -6.41 -0.08 -26.43
CA HIS A 279 -6.07 -1.41 -25.94
C HIS A 279 -7.26 -2.11 -25.27
N TYR A 280 -8.12 -1.36 -24.57
CA TYR A 280 -9.23 -1.92 -23.78
C TYR A 280 -10.60 -1.83 -24.47
N THR A 281 -10.67 -1.30 -25.69
CA THR A 281 -11.92 -1.31 -26.47
C THR A 281 -11.95 -2.53 -27.38
N ASP A 282 -12.99 -3.37 -27.26
CA ASP A 282 -13.25 -4.40 -28.26
C ASP A 282 -13.90 -3.76 -29.49
N TRP A 283 -13.13 -3.63 -30.56
CA TRP A 283 -13.57 -3.01 -31.81
C TRP A 283 -14.50 -3.90 -32.64
N LEU A 284 -14.64 -5.19 -32.29
CA LEU A 284 -15.46 -6.16 -33.01
C LEU A 284 -16.83 -6.39 -32.38
N ASP A 285 -16.98 -6.10 -31.07
CA ASP A 285 -18.23 -6.27 -30.30
C ASP A 285 -18.56 -5.06 -29.39
N ASP A 286 -18.50 -3.84 -29.93
CA ASP A 286 -18.86 -2.58 -29.24
C ASP A 286 -20.38 -2.40 -29.04
N GLN A 287 -21.18 -3.47 -29.14
CA GLN A 287 -22.65 -3.40 -28.98
C GLN A 287 -23.12 -3.74 -27.57
N ARG A 288 -22.25 -4.31 -26.72
CA ARG A 288 -22.59 -4.61 -25.32
C ARG A 288 -22.65 -3.32 -24.49
N PRO A 289 -23.79 -2.98 -23.86
CA PRO A 289 -23.92 -1.75 -23.08
C PRO A 289 -22.86 -1.62 -21.96
N GLU A 290 -22.44 -2.73 -21.39
CA GLU A 290 -21.51 -2.79 -20.26
C GLU A 290 -20.03 -2.67 -20.63
N ILE A 291 -19.68 -2.66 -21.92
CA ILE A 291 -18.29 -2.82 -22.37
C ILE A 291 -17.35 -1.75 -21.78
N TYR A 292 -17.74 -0.48 -21.80
CA TYR A 292 -16.91 0.60 -21.28
C TYR A 292 -16.84 0.59 -19.75
N ARG A 293 -17.88 0.09 -19.07
CA ARG A 293 -17.87 -0.07 -17.61
C ARG A 293 -16.86 -1.13 -17.20
N GLU A 294 -16.93 -2.29 -17.84
CA GLU A 294 -16.01 -3.42 -17.61
C GLU A 294 -14.59 -3.03 -17.97
N ALA A 295 -14.39 -2.39 -19.12
CA ALA A 295 -13.08 -1.88 -19.53
C ALA A 295 -12.48 -0.89 -18.53
N MET A 296 -13.30 -0.05 -17.87
CA MET A 296 -12.78 0.91 -16.88
C MET A 296 -12.35 0.21 -15.59
N ASP A 297 -13.09 -0.83 -15.16
CA ASP A 297 -12.68 -1.69 -14.05
C ASP A 297 -11.32 -2.34 -14.36
N ASP A 298 -11.22 -3.00 -15.52
CA ASP A 298 -9.99 -3.66 -15.96
C ASP A 298 -8.83 -2.68 -16.05
N VAL A 299 -8.99 -1.52 -16.69
CA VAL A 299 -7.93 -0.48 -16.79
C VAL A 299 -7.40 -0.08 -15.41
N VAL A 300 -8.29 0.16 -14.45
CA VAL A 300 -7.91 0.61 -13.11
C VAL A 300 -7.29 -0.54 -12.31
N GLY A 301 -7.87 -1.74 -12.36
CA GLY A 301 -7.38 -2.93 -11.69
C GLY A 301 -6.02 -3.40 -12.22
N ASP A 302 -5.89 -3.49 -13.54
CA ASP A 302 -4.67 -3.93 -14.22
C ASP A 302 -3.49 -3.02 -13.94
N TYR A 303 -3.67 -1.71 -14.13
CA TYR A 303 -2.59 -0.76 -13.94
C TYR A 303 -2.12 -0.66 -12.49
N ASN A 304 -3.06 -0.65 -11.54
CA ASN A 304 -2.73 -0.36 -10.14
C ASN A 304 -2.39 -1.60 -9.31
N ILE A 305 -2.92 -2.78 -9.66
CA ILE A 305 -2.88 -3.97 -8.80
C ILE A 305 -2.39 -5.21 -9.55
N ILE A 306 -3.08 -5.63 -10.62
CA ILE A 306 -2.86 -6.95 -11.25
C ILE A 306 -1.52 -7.02 -11.98
N CYS A 307 -1.23 -6.07 -12.87
CA CYS A 307 0.02 -6.08 -13.62
C CYS A 307 1.25 -5.90 -12.70
N PRO A 308 1.25 -4.97 -11.73
CA PRO A 308 2.35 -4.88 -10.75
C PRO A 308 2.59 -6.17 -9.97
N ALA A 309 1.53 -6.83 -9.49
CA ALA A 309 1.64 -8.07 -8.71
C ALA A 309 2.23 -9.22 -9.56
N LEU A 310 1.76 -9.38 -10.80
CA LEU A 310 2.29 -10.37 -11.74
C LEU A 310 3.74 -10.08 -12.12
N GLU A 311 4.08 -8.82 -12.39
CA GLU A 311 5.44 -8.42 -12.75
C GLU A 311 6.41 -8.67 -11.60
N PHE A 312 6.05 -8.27 -10.37
CA PHE A 312 6.85 -8.53 -9.18
C PHE A 312 7.07 -10.04 -8.99
N THR A 313 5.99 -10.83 -9.08
CA THR A 313 6.06 -12.29 -8.88
C THR A 313 6.98 -12.94 -9.92
N ARG A 314 6.84 -12.56 -11.20
CA ARG A 314 7.69 -13.05 -12.29
C ARG A 314 9.17 -12.73 -12.05
N LYS A 315 9.49 -11.45 -11.80
CA LYS A 315 10.88 -11.02 -11.54
C LYS A 315 11.45 -11.74 -10.31
N PHE A 316 10.65 -11.97 -9.27
CA PHE A 316 11.07 -12.66 -8.06
C PHE A 316 11.32 -14.16 -8.29
N SER A 317 10.46 -14.83 -9.08
CA SER A 317 10.62 -16.26 -9.41
C SER A 317 11.78 -16.51 -10.36
N ASP A 318 12.02 -15.62 -11.33
CA ASP A 318 13.14 -15.71 -12.29
C ASP A 318 14.51 -15.70 -11.60
N LEU A 319 14.58 -15.19 -10.37
CA LEU A 319 15.78 -15.20 -9.52
C LEU A 319 15.94 -16.50 -8.70
N GLY A 320 15.09 -17.50 -8.92
CA GLY A 320 15.17 -18.85 -8.34
C GLY A 320 14.52 -19.00 -6.96
N ASN A 321 13.58 -18.13 -6.60
CA ASN A 321 12.81 -18.26 -5.36
C ASN A 321 11.45 -18.95 -5.64
N ASP A 322 10.92 -19.70 -4.67
CA ASP A 322 9.57 -20.26 -4.80
C ASP A 322 8.52 -19.16 -4.62
N ALA A 323 7.64 -19.05 -5.61
CA ALA A 323 6.51 -18.14 -5.60
C ALA A 323 5.23 -18.89 -5.99
N TYR A 324 4.13 -18.57 -5.30
CA TYR A 324 2.80 -19.10 -5.58
C TYR A 324 1.88 -17.92 -5.89
N PHE A 325 1.13 -17.98 -6.99
CA PHE A 325 0.19 -16.94 -7.39
C PHE A 325 -1.26 -17.46 -7.32
N TYR A 326 -2.19 -16.67 -6.80
CA TYR A 326 -3.63 -17.01 -6.72
C TYR A 326 -4.53 -15.93 -7.31
#